data_AF-A0A9D1LNM5-F1
#
_entry.id   AF-A0A9D1LNM5-F1
#
_cell.length_a   1.000
_cell.length_b   1.000
_cell.length_c   1.000
_cell.angle_alpha   90.00
_cell.angle_beta   90.00
_cell.angle_gamma   90.00
#
_symmetry.space_group_name_H-M   'P 1'
#
loop_
_entity.id
_entity.type
_entity.pdbx_description
1 polymer ?
#
loop_
_entity_poly.entity_id
_entity_poly.type
_entity_poly.pdbx_seq_one_letter_code
_entity_poly.pdbx_strand_id
1 'polypeptide(L)'
;MENELKTTNKAVDFLRQHAVLLLAILIGALAYICFAGTAFSYELEDETEVVLGYVGLINELPAAYGAYVYIMLILPGLAVVLFALSLLHRYFGLAGMACMFASGLMNVFLAEFASYGLGYGLGFEIYSQLFTSFTLISASCSLLCVASSERLSVRDISEMGMLIGVAFVLNLIKLFSIGPDGGSVNLQMVPLFVLALRRGPIKGFIACGIVYGLLTCLTDGYGFASYPFDYLIGFGSTAVIGFFRPLIFVDESGAFAKFDKSGKLILAEVFILLSGIAATLLRMAGSTISSMVLYEYTFVAALAYNATYIPLSGLFGVIALMALYVPLTKIEKRYPVDAIRKISQE
;
A
#
# COMPACT_ATOMS: atom_id res chain seq x y z
N MET A 1 6.64 -37.10 -37.31
CA MET A 1 6.24 -37.31 -35.89
C MET A 1 6.47 -36.02 -35.09
N GLU A 2 6.08 -34.88 -35.66
CA GLU A 2 6.42 -33.53 -35.15
C GLU A 2 5.19 -32.60 -35.17
N ASN A 3 3.99 -33.19 -35.22
CA ASN A 3 2.71 -32.47 -35.29
C ASN A 3 1.71 -32.88 -34.19
N GLU A 4 2.13 -33.60 -33.14
CA GLU A 4 1.24 -34.13 -32.08
C GLU A 4 1.44 -33.52 -30.68
N LEU A 5 2.04 -32.32 -30.56
CA LEU A 5 2.33 -31.73 -29.23
C LEU A 5 1.87 -30.27 -29.06
N LYS A 6 0.70 -29.91 -29.63
CA LYS A 6 0.03 -28.63 -29.34
C LYS A 6 -1.49 -28.78 -29.19
N THR A 7 -1.92 -29.73 -28.39
CA THR A 7 -3.23 -29.67 -27.71
C THR A 7 -3.01 -29.26 -26.26
N THR A 8 -2.44 -28.07 -26.06
CA THR A 8 -2.47 -27.47 -24.73
C THR A 8 -3.94 -27.27 -24.35
N ASN A 9 -4.36 -27.97 -23.30
CA ASN A 9 -5.73 -27.87 -22.80
C ASN A 9 -5.96 -26.40 -22.42
N LYS A 10 -6.87 -25.70 -23.12
CA LYS A 10 -7.16 -24.28 -22.89
C LYS A 10 -7.42 -23.96 -21.42
N ALA A 11 -7.97 -24.92 -20.66
CA ALA A 11 -8.17 -24.80 -19.22
C ALA A 11 -6.84 -24.77 -18.44
N VAL A 12 -5.86 -25.60 -18.81
CA VAL A 12 -4.53 -25.64 -18.15
C VAL A 12 -3.76 -24.35 -18.44
N ASP A 13 -3.81 -23.85 -19.67
CA ASP A 13 -3.17 -22.58 -20.01
C ASP A 13 -3.82 -21.40 -19.28
N PHE A 14 -5.15 -21.39 -19.19
CA PHE A 14 -5.87 -20.39 -18.41
C PHE A 14 -5.48 -20.43 -16.93
N LEU A 15 -5.45 -21.61 -16.32
CA LEU A 15 -5.06 -21.79 -14.92
C LEU A 15 -3.62 -21.33 -14.68
N ARG A 16 -2.69 -21.69 -15.57
CA ARG A 16 -1.30 -21.28 -15.47
C ARG A 16 -1.14 -19.76 -15.58
N GLN A 17 -1.87 -19.13 -16.49
CA GLN A 17 -1.81 -17.70 -16.71
C GLN A 17 -2.40 -16.88 -15.54
N HIS A 18 -3.40 -17.41 -14.83
CA HIS A 18 -4.13 -16.70 -13.77
C HIS A 18 -3.93 -17.30 -12.37
N ALA A 19 -3.00 -18.24 -12.19
CA ALA A 19 -2.83 -18.99 -10.94
C ALA A 19 -2.71 -18.10 -9.70
N VAL A 20 -1.91 -17.03 -9.77
CA VAL A 20 -1.68 -16.11 -8.65
C VAL A 20 -2.94 -15.30 -8.31
N LEU A 21 -3.72 -14.89 -9.32
CA LEU A 21 -4.98 -14.20 -9.12
C LEU A 21 -6.06 -15.14 -8.56
N LEU A 22 -6.14 -16.37 -9.07
CA LEU A 22 -7.05 -17.39 -8.54
C LEU A 22 -6.71 -17.74 -7.09
N LEU A 23 -5.42 -17.77 -6.74
CA LEU A 23 -4.97 -17.90 -5.35
C LEU A 23 -5.41 -16.71 -4.50
N ALA A 24 -5.28 -15.47 -5.00
CA ALA A 24 -5.77 -14.29 -4.30
C ALA A 24 -7.29 -14.35 -4.03
N ILE A 25 -8.07 -14.80 -5.02
CA ILE A 25 -9.52 -15.01 -4.89
C ILE A 25 -9.83 -16.08 -3.84
N LEU A 26 -9.15 -17.22 -3.92
CA LEU A 26 -9.36 -18.34 -2.98
C LEU A 26 -9.06 -17.93 -1.54
N ILE A 27 -7.90 -17.30 -1.31
CA ILE A 27 -7.50 -16.83 0.03
C ILE A 27 -8.43 -15.71 0.50
N GLY A 28 -8.89 -14.85 -0.42
CA GLY A 28 -9.88 -13.82 -0.12
C GLY A 28 -11.23 -14.40 0.32
N ALA A 29 -11.67 -15.49 -0.31
CA ALA A 29 -12.87 -16.21 0.09
C ALA A 29 -12.69 -16.89 1.46
N LEU A 30 -11.51 -17.47 1.73
CA LEU A 30 -11.19 -18.01 3.05
C LEU A 30 -11.19 -16.93 4.14
N ALA A 31 -10.66 -15.73 3.84
CA ALA A 31 -10.77 -14.59 4.73
C ALA A 31 -12.24 -14.31 5.06
N TYR A 32 -13.12 -14.26 4.06
CA TYR A 32 -14.56 -14.04 4.30
C TYR A 32 -15.23 -15.16 5.11
N ILE A 33 -14.74 -16.40 5.07
CA ILE A 33 -15.24 -17.48 5.93
C ILE A 33 -14.78 -17.26 7.38
N CYS A 34 -13.48 -17.00 7.59
CA CYS A 34 -12.95 -16.69 8.92
C CYS A 34 -13.63 -15.46 9.53
N PHE A 35 -14.00 -14.50 8.69
CA PHE A 35 -14.75 -13.32 9.09
C PHE A 35 -16.06 -13.65 9.81
N ALA A 36 -16.81 -14.65 9.35
CA ALA A 36 -18.06 -15.05 9.99
C ALA A 36 -17.84 -15.62 11.41
N GLY A 37 -16.65 -16.17 11.67
CA GLY A 37 -16.25 -16.71 12.97
C GLY A 37 -15.46 -15.74 13.85
N THR A 38 -15.27 -14.49 13.42
CA THR A 38 -14.43 -13.52 14.12
C THR A 38 -14.98 -13.20 15.50
N ALA A 39 -14.11 -13.23 16.50
CA ALA A 39 -14.46 -12.96 17.89
C ALA A 39 -13.32 -12.28 18.65
N PHE A 40 -13.67 -11.65 19.76
CA PHE A 40 -12.74 -10.94 20.62
C PHE A 40 -12.96 -11.41 22.04
N SER A 41 -11.88 -11.60 22.79
CA SER A 41 -11.93 -11.97 24.20
C SER A 41 -11.60 -10.77 25.07
N TYR A 42 -12.24 -10.70 26.23
CA TYR A 42 -11.80 -9.84 27.32
C TYR A 42 -12.02 -10.57 28.64
N GLU A 43 -11.26 -10.17 29.65
CA GLU A 43 -11.28 -10.80 30.96
C GLU A 43 -11.99 -9.87 31.96
N LEU A 44 -12.93 -10.43 32.71
CA LEU A 44 -13.63 -9.74 33.80
C LEU A 44 -12.76 -9.68 35.07
N GLU A 45 -13.13 -8.84 36.04
CA GLU A 45 -12.42 -8.72 37.33
C GLU A 45 -12.34 -10.05 38.11
N ASP A 46 -13.20 -11.02 37.79
CA ASP A 46 -13.24 -12.35 38.39
C ASP A 46 -12.47 -13.42 37.58
N GLU A 47 -11.60 -13.01 36.64
CA GLU A 47 -10.84 -13.87 35.73
C GLU A 47 -11.73 -14.68 34.76
N THR A 48 -13.01 -14.33 34.62
CA THR A 48 -13.89 -14.96 33.63
C THR A 48 -13.63 -14.37 32.25
N GLU A 49 -13.25 -15.22 31.30
CA GLU A 49 -13.09 -14.84 29.91
C GLU A 49 -14.44 -14.76 29.18
N VAL A 50 -14.74 -13.61 28.59
CA VAL A 50 -15.95 -13.37 27.81
C VAL A 50 -15.57 -13.19 26.34
N VAL A 51 -16.25 -13.92 25.46
CA VAL A 51 -16.02 -13.88 24.02
C VAL A 51 -17.16 -13.15 23.31
N LEU A 52 -16.83 -12.09 22.59
CA LEU A 52 -17.75 -11.27 21.80
C LEU A 52 -17.49 -11.46 20.31
N GLY A 53 -18.51 -11.91 19.57
CA GLY A 53 -18.53 -11.76 18.11
C GLY A 53 -18.84 -10.31 17.70
N TYR A 54 -18.72 -9.99 16.41
CA TYR A 54 -19.02 -8.64 15.89
C TYR A 54 -20.39 -8.10 16.27
N VAL A 55 -21.42 -8.95 16.27
CA VAL A 55 -22.78 -8.54 16.64
C VAL A 55 -22.85 -8.12 18.11
N GLY A 56 -22.18 -8.86 19.00
CA GLY A 56 -22.06 -8.48 20.41
C GLY A 56 -21.30 -7.16 20.56
N LEU A 57 -20.17 -7.03 19.86
CA LEU A 57 -19.35 -5.82 19.87
C LEU A 57 -20.12 -4.58 19.38
N ILE A 58 -20.91 -4.69 18.31
CA ILE A 58 -21.76 -3.58 17.81
C ILE A 58 -22.81 -3.17 18.84
N ASN A 59 -23.37 -4.13 19.58
CA ASN A 59 -24.40 -3.86 20.57
C ASN A 59 -23.86 -3.18 21.83
N GLU A 60 -22.60 -3.47 22.19
CA GLU A 60 -21.94 -2.86 23.34
C GLU A 60 -21.31 -1.50 23.02
N LEU A 61 -20.87 -1.30 21.77
CA LEU A 61 -20.27 -0.05 21.33
C LEU A 61 -21.31 1.06 21.08
N PRO A 62 -21.00 2.32 21.42
CA PRO A 62 -21.81 3.47 21.01
C PRO A 62 -22.17 3.46 19.53
N ALA A 63 -23.39 3.90 19.19
CA ALA A 63 -23.93 3.86 17.82
C ALA A 63 -23.04 4.53 16.74
N ALA A 64 -22.19 5.49 17.12
CA ALA A 64 -21.21 6.12 16.25
C ALA A 64 -20.19 5.11 15.66
N TYR A 65 -19.99 3.97 16.32
CA TYR A 65 -19.00 2.95 15.94
C TYR A 65 -19.58 1.84 15.06
N GLY A 66 -20.90 1.72 14.95
CA GLY A 66 -21.54 0.73 14.08
C GLY A 66 -21.12 0.88 12.61
N ALA A 67 -21.01 2.12 12.11
CA ALA A 67 -20.60 2.39 10.73
C ALA A 67 -19.21 1.84 10.38
N TYR A 68 -18.26 1.90 11.33
CA TYR A 68 -16.92 1.36 11.16
C TYR A 68 -16.96 -0.16 10.97
N VAL A 69 -17.71 -0.84 11.83
CA VAL A 69 -17.89 -2.30 11.75
C VAL A 69 -18.57 -2.67 10.44
N TYR A 70 -19.66 -1.99 10.04
CA TYR A 70 -20.35 -2.27 8.78
C TYR A 70 -19.46 -2.10 7.54
N ILE A 71 -18.66 -1.03 7.47
CA ILE A 71 -17.70 -0.83 6.36
C ILE A 71 -16.72 -1.99 6.32
N MET A 72 -16.19 -2.39 7.47
CA MET A 72 -15.29 -3.52 7.59
C MET A 72 -15.93 -4.83 7.08
N LEU A 73 -17.23 -5.08 7.35
CA LEU A 73 -17.92 -6.27 6.86
C LEU A 73 -18.03 -6.31 5.32
N ILE A 74 -18.18 -5.15 4.68
CA ILE A 74 -18.47 -5.06 3.24
C ILE A 74 -17.19 -5.22 2.41
N LEU A 75 -16.05 -4.73 2.91
CA LEU A 75 -14.81 -4.62 2.13
C LEU A 75 -14.26 -5.96 1.60
N PRO A 76 -14.19 -7.06 2.38
CA PRO A 76 -13.70 -8.34 1.86
C PRO A 76 -14.61 -8.91 0.77
N GLY A 77 -15.93 -8.81 0.93
CA GLY A 77 -16.90 -9.25 -0.07
C GLY A 77 -16.75 -8.46 -1.38
N LEU A 78 -16.66 -7.12 -1.27
CA LEU A 78 -16.38 -6.25 -2.42
C LEU A 78 -15.04 -6.62 -3.09
N ALA A 79 -14.02 -6.92 -2.30
CA ALA A 79 -12.70 -7.28 -2.82
C ALA A 79 -12.72 -8.58 -3.63
N VAL A 80 -13.44 -9.62 -3.17
CA VAL A 80 -13.59 -10.87 -3.93
C VAL A 80 -14.26 -10.62 -5.27
N VAL A 81 -15.31 -9.79 -5.30
CA VAL A 81 -15.97 -9.38 -6.56
C VAL A 81 -15.00 -8.64 -7.47
N LEU A 82 -14.23 -7.69 -6.93
CA LEU A 82 -13.24 -6.93 -7.69
C LEU A 82 -12.11 -7.82 -8.24
N PHE A 83 -11.65 -8.83 -7.48
CA PHE A 83 -10.69 -9.80 -7.99
C PHE A 83 -11.27 -10.65 -9.12
N ALA A 84 -12.52 -11.08 -9.03
CA ALA A 84 -13.19 -11.77 -10.14
C ALA A 84 -13.28 -10.89 -11.39
N LEU A 85 -13.66 -9.61 -11.22
CA LEU A 85 -13.70 -8.63 -12.31
C LEU A 85 -12.31 -8.31 -12.88
N SER A 86 -11.25 -8.55 -12.12
CA SER A 86 -9.87 -8.32 -12.58
C SER A 86 -9.43 -9.26 -13.70
N LEU A 87 -10.14 -10.39 -13.87
CA LEU A 87 -10.03 -11.27 -15.05
C LEU A 87 -10.41 -10.54 -16.35
N LEU A 88 -11.26 -9.51 -16.27
CA LEU A 88 -11.66 -8.68 -17.41
C LEU A 88 -10.75 -7.45 -17.54
N HIS A 89 -10.55 -6.73 -16.44
CA HIS A 89 -9.69 -5.54 -16.41
C HIS A 89 -8.84 -5.50 -15.14
N ARG A 90 -7.53 -5.56 -15.32
CA ARG A 90 -6.53 -5.60 -14.24
C ARG A 90 -6.64 -4.52 -13.16
N TYR A 91 -7.22 -3.35 -13.47
CA TYR A 91 -7.39 -2.27 -12.48
C TYR A 91 -8.31 -2.67 -11.33
N PHE A 92 -9.28 -3.56 -11.57
CA PHE A 92 -10.11 -4.11 -10.49
C PHE A 92 -9.29 -4.94 -9.49
N GLY A 93 -8.18 -5.56 -9.93
CA GLY A 93 -7.29 -6.30 -9.03
C GLY A 93 -6.62 -5.41 -7.99
N LEU A 94 -6.26 -4.18 -8.38
CA LEU A 94 -5.69 -3.18 -7.46
C LEU A 94 -6.75 -2.63 -6.50
N ALA A 95 -7.97 -2.39 -6.98
CA ALA A 95 -9.07 -1.97 -6.14
C ALA A 95 -9.45 -3.06 -5.11
N GLY A 96 -9.51 -4.32 -5.54
CA GLY A 96 -9.75 -5.46 -4.65
C GLY A 96 -8.64 -5.62 -3.61
N MET A 97 -7.38 -5.44 -4.02
CA MET A 97 -6.24 -5.45 -3.10
C MET A 97 -6.38 -4.36 -2.03
N ALA A 98 -6.72 -3.14 -2.44
CA ALA A 98 -6.92 -2.03 -1.51
C ALA A 98 -8.06 -2.32 -0.52
N CYS A 99 -9.15 -2.93 -0.98
CA CYS A 99 -10.26 -3.32 -0.12
C CYS A 99 -9.87 -4.43 0.88
N MET A 100 -9.14 -5.47 0.45
CA MET A 100 -8.62 -6.51 1.36
C MET A 100 -7.67 -5.93 2.39
N PHE A 101 -6.70 -5.12 1.94
CA PHE A 101 -5.73 -4.49 2.82
C PHE A 101 -6.41 -3.57 3.85
N ALA A 102 -7.34 -2.73 3.40
CA ALA A 102 -8.12 -1.87 4.28
C ALA A 102 -8.93 -2.67 5.29
N SER A 103 -9.55 -3.78 4.89
CA SER A 103 -10.32 -4.60 5.82
C SER A 103 -9.45 -5.27 6.89
N GLY A 104 -8.30 -5.83 6.51
CA GLY A 104 -7.34 -6.40 7.48
C GLY A 104 -6.84 -5.34 8.45
N LEU A 105 -6.50 -4.14 7.94
CA LEU A 105 -6.07 -3.01 8.77
C LEU A 105 -7.18 -2.52 9.71
N MET A 106 -8.42 -2.47 9.22
CA MET A 106 -9.57 -2.08 10.03
C MET A 106 -9.82 -3.08 11.17
N ASN A 107 -9.58 -4.38 10.97
CA ASN A 107 -9.69 -5.36 12.05
C ASN A 107 -8.67 -5.07 13.16
N VAL A 108 -7.42 -4.80 12.79
CA VAL A 108 -6.33 -4.49 13.74
C VAL A 108 -6.71 -3.28 14.61
N PHE A 109 -7.20 -2.21 13.98
CA PHE A 109 -7.62 -1.02 14.73
C PHE A 109 -8.94 -1.18 15.48
N LEU A 110 -9.81 -2.12 15.08
CA LEU A 110 -11.08 -2.33 15.76
C LEU A 110 -10.89 -2.77 17.20
N ALA A 111 -9.99 -3.73 17.45
CA ALA A 111 -9.73 -4.21 18.81
C ALA A 111 -9.25 -3.09 19.72
N GLU A 112 -8.27 -2.31 19.27
CA GLU A 112 -7.73 -1.17 20.03
C GLU A 112 -8.79 -0.10 20.29
N PHE A 113 -9.55 0.26 19.26
CA PHE A 113 -10.58 1.29 19.35
C PHE A 113 -11.75 0.87 20.22
N ALA A 114 -12.20 -0.39 20.08
CA ALA A 114 -13.23 -0.95 20.93
C ALA A 114 -12.76 -1.03 22.38
N SER A 115 -11.48 -1.36 22.60
CA SER A 115 -10.89 -1.35 23.95
C SER A 115 -10.99 0.04 24.60
N TYR A 116 -10.70 1.09 23.84
CA TYR A 116 -10.86 2.47 24.31
C TYR A 116 -12.33 2.84 24.60
N GLY A 117 -13.25 2.40 23.75
CA GLY A 117 -14.69 2.65 23.91
C GLY A 117 -15.33 1.91 25.08
N LEU A 118 -14.84 0.71 25.38
CA LEU A 118 -15.38 -0.18 26.41
C LEU A 118 -14.66 -0.05 27.76
N GLY A 119 -13.43 0.47 27.78
CA GLY A 119 -12.65 0.69 28.99
C GLY A 119 -11.83 -0.53 29.47
N TYR A 120 -11.82 -1.62 28.71
CA TYR A 120 -11.01 -2.82 28.95
C TYR A 120 -10.34 -3.30 27.66
N GLY A 121 -9.24 -4.03 27.79
CA GLY A 121 -8.50 -4.55 26.63
C GLY A 121 -9.22 -5.71 25.94
N LEU A 122 -9.23 -5.70 24.61
CA LEU A 122 -9.74 -6.79 23.78
C LEU A 122 -8.60 -7.57 23.13
N GLY A 123 -8.56 -8.88 23.39
CA GLY A 123 -7.73 -9.85 22.69
C GLY A 123 -8.37 -10.32 21.39
N PHE A 124 -7.53 -10.74 20.43
CA PHE A 124 -8.00 -11.37 19.20
C PHE A 124 -8.12 -12.89 19.36
N GLU A 125 -9.32 -13.42 19.14
CA GLU A 125 -9.50 -14.88 18.99
C GLU A 125 -8.91 -15.41 17.69
N ILE A 126 -8.71 -16.74 17.64
CA ILE A 126 -8.08 -17.45 16.51
C ILE A 126 -8.67 -17.02 15.15
N TYR A 127 -10.00 -16.98 15.02
CA TYR A 127 -10.65 -16.63 13.76
C TYR A 127 -10.37 -15.19 13.31
N SER A 128 -10.15 -14.29 14.26
CA SER A 128 -9.80 -12.89 14.02
C SER A 128 -8.37 -12.72 13.57
N GLN A 129 -7.46 -13.50 14.14
CA GLN A 129 -6.08 -13.58 13.68
C GLN A 129 -6.01 -14.17 12.26
N LEU A 130 -6.78 -15.24 11.99
CA LEU A 130 -6.86 -15.86 10.68
C LEU A 130 -7.48 -14.93 9.63
N PHE A 131 -8.53 -14.19 9.99
CA PHE A 131 -9.15 -13.19 9.13
C PHE A 131 -8.13 -12.12 8.69
N THR A 132 -7.43 -11.51 9.64
CA THR A 132 -6.39 -10.51 9.35
C THR A 132 -5.28 -11.10 8.48
N SER A 133 -4.85 -12.33 8.78
CA SER A 133 -3.79 -13.00 8.03
C SER A 133 -4.21 -13.25 6.58
N PHE A 134 -5.40 -13.81 6.35
CA PHE A 134 -5.88 -14.12 5.00
C PHE A 134 -6.18 -12.87 4.16
N THR A 135 -6.70 -11.80 4.76
CA THR A 135 -6.89 -10.53 4.04
C THR A 135 -5.55 -9.94 3.56
N LEU A 136 -4.51 -9.95 4.41
CA LEU A 136 -3.17 -9.48 4.05
C LEU A 136 -2.49 -10.36 3.00
N ILE A 137 -2.62 -11.69 3.11
CA ILE A 137 -2.08 -12.63 2.12
C ILE A 137 -2.79 -12.47 0.77
N SER A 138 -4.12 -12.35 0.77
CA SER A 138 -4.90 -12.13 -0.46
C SER A 138 -4.51 -10.83 -1.16
N ALA A 139 -4.37 -9.73 -0.41
CA ALA A 139 -3.87 -8.47 -0.94
C ALA A 139 -2.47 -8.61 -1.56
N SER A 140 -1.57 -9.30 -0.86
CA SER A 140 -0.20 -9.54 -1.34
C SER A 140 -0.15 -10.38 -2.62
N CYS A 141 -0.96 -11.43 -2.71
CA CYS A 141 -1.07 -12.26 -3.92
C CYS A 141 -1.59 -11.44 -5.11
N SER A 142 -2.62 -10.61 -4.92
CA SER A 142 -3.12 -9.73 -5.99
C SER A 142 -2.04 -8.76 -6.45
N LEU A 143 -1.31 -8.15 -5.52
CA LEU A 143 -0.20 -7.25 -5.82
C LEU A 143 0.88 -7.94 -6.65
N LEU A 144 1.30 -9.13 -6.24
CA LEU A 144 2.29 -9.94 -6.97
C LEU A 144 1.80 -10.33 -8.37
N CYS A 145 0.52 -10.67 -8.51
CA CYS A 145 -0.06 -10.94 -9.82
C CYS A 145 0.05 -9.71 -10.72
N VAL A 146 -0.37 -8.54 -10.23
CA VAL A 146 -0.28 -7.30 -11.01
C VAL A 146 1.17 -6.95 -11.33
N ALA A 147 2.07 -7.03 -10.35
CA ALA A 147 3.50 -6.76 -10.52
C ALA A 147 4.17 -7.70 -11.54
N SER A 148 3.86 -9.00 -11.49
CA SER A 148 4.39 -10.01 -12.42
C SER A 148 3.96 -9.79 -13.87
N SER A 149 2.81 -9.14 -14.07
CA SER A 149 2.30 -8.82 -15.41
C SER A 149 2.97 -7.59 -16.03
N GLU A 150 3.67 -6.78 -15.23
CA GLU A 150 4.33 -5.58 -15.71
C GLU A 150 5.67 -5.91 -16.38
N ARG A 151 5.80 -5.52 -17.65
CA ARG A 151 7.06 -5.66 -18.38
C ARG A 151 8.01 -4.53 -17.99
N LEU A 152 9.18 -4.91 -17.48
CA LEU A 152 10.27 -3.99 -17.17
C LEU A 152 11.25 -3.95 -18.35
N SER A 153 11.37 -2.79 -19.00
CA SER A 153 12.41 -2.58 -20.00
C SER A 153 13.77 -2.33 -19.34
N VAL A 154 14.87 -2.49 -20.09
CA VAL A 154 16.22 -2.13 -19.61
C VAL A 154 16.28 -0.66 -19.18
N ARG A 155 15.57 0.23 -19.90
CA ARG A 155 15.45 1.65 -19.53
C ARG A 155 14.74 1.83 -18.20
N ASP A 156 13.66 1.07 -17.96
CA ASP A 156 12.96 1.08 -16.67
C ASP A 156 13.91 0.70 -15.55
N ILE A 157 14.55 -0.46 -15.67
CA ILE A 157 15.48 -0.98 -14.66
C ILE A 157 16.62 0.00 -14.40
N SER A 158 17.18 0.61 -15.45
CA SER A 158 18.28 1.56 -15.32
C SER A 158 17.85 2.83 -14.58
N GLU A 159 16.71 3.44 -14.94
CA GLU A 159 16.21 4.64 -14.27
C GLU A 159 15.80 4.36 -12.82
N MET A 160 15.13 3.22 -12.58
CA MET A 160 14.77 2.79 -11.23
C MET A 160 16.04 2.58 -10.39
N GLY A 161 17.04 1.87 -10.91
CA GLY A 161 18.30 1.64 -10.22
C GLY A 161 19.07 2.92 -9.89
N MET A 162 19.14 3.87 -10.81
CA MET A 162 19.77 5.17 -10.55
C MET A 162 19.06 5.94 -9.43
N LEU A 163 17.73 6.04 -9.48
CA LEU A 163 16.96 6.76 -8.46
C LEU A 163 16.99 6.06 -7.11
N ILE A 164 16.98 4.71 -7.09
CA ILE A 164 17.19 3.91 -5.87
C ILE A 164 18.59 4.18 -5.29
N GLY A 165 19.63 4.22 -6.12
CA GLY A 165 20.99 4.54 -5.66
C GLY A 165 21.09 5.95 -5.05
N VAL A 166 20.48 6.95 -5.69
CA VAL A 166 20.39 8.32 -5.13
C VAL A 166 19.60 8.31 -3.82
N ALA A 167 18.47 7.60 -3.76
CA ALA A 167 17.68 7.46 -2.54
C ALA A 167 18.50 6.86 -1.40
N PHE A 168 19.28 5.82 -1.70
CA PHE A 168 20.11 5.15 -0.72
C PHE A 168 21.20 6.07 -0.18
N VAL A 169 21.91 6.81 -1.04
CA VAL A 169 22.90 7.79 -0.59
C VAL A 169 22.27 8.90 0.25
N LEU A 170 21.11 9.42 -0.16
CA LEU A 170 20.37 10.43 0.62
C LEU A 170 19.80 9.87 1.92
N ASN A 171 19.59 8.56 2.03
CA ASN A 171 19.23 7.89 3.27
C ASN A 171 20.39 7.87 4.27
N LEU A 172 21.65 7.91 3.82
CA LEU A 172 22.79 7.94 4.73
C LEU A 172 22.97 9.33 5.39
N ILE A 173 22.40 10.38 4.79
CA ILE A 173 22.49 11.75 5.29
C ILE A 173 21.31 12.04 6.22
N LYS A 174 21.52 11.91 7.54
CA LYS A 174 20.52 12.25 8.57
C LYS A 174 20.50 13.77 8.79
N LEU A 175 19.39 14.43 8.49
CA LEU A 175 19.20 15.85 8.79
C LEU A 175 18.84 16.08 10.26
N PHE A 176 17.91 15.26 10.76
CA PHE A 176 17.48 15.24 12.15
C PHE A 176 17.28 13.79 12.60
N SER A 177 17.53 13.53 13.86
CA SER A 177 17.34 12.20 14.46
C SER A 177 16.82 12.36 15.88
N ILE A 178 15.85 11.54 16.26
CA ILE A 178 15.17 11.62 17.56
C ILE A 178 15.91 10.81 18.63
N GLY A 179 16.90 10.01 18.23
CA GLY A 179 17.76 9.24 19.12
C GLY A 179 18.67 8.29 18.32
N PRO A 180 19.63 7.62 18.99
CA PRO A 180 20.56 6.69 18.34
C PRO A 180 19.86 5.59 17.54
N ASP A 181 18.77 5.04 18.10
CA ASP A 181 17.90 4.00 17.53
C ASP A 181 16.52 4.56 17.15
N GLY A 182 16.40 5.89 17.11
CA GLY A 182 15.15 6.59 16.87
C GLY A 182 14.91 6.91 15.40
N GLY A 183 13.67 7.28 15.09
CA GLY A 183 13.31 7.79 13.77
C GLY A 183 14.20 8.96 13.32
N SER A 184 14.43 9.04 12.01
CA SER A 184 15.26 10.09 11.41
C SER A 184 14.57 10.75 10.23
N VAL A 185 14.90 12.02 10.02
CA VAL A 185 14.48 12.81 8.86
C VAL A 185 15.64 12.86 7.89
N ASN A 186 15.49 12.17 6.76
CA ASN A 186 16.50 12.12 5.71
C ASN A 186 15.86 12.54 4.38
N LEU A 187 16.63 12.58 3.29
CA LEU A 187 16.17 13.08 1.98
C LEU A 187 15.85 11.96 0.98
N GLN A 188 15.79 10.71 1.42
CA GLN A 188 15.49 9.55 0.57
C GLN A 188 14.10 9.63 -0.07
N MET A 189 13.13 10.31 0.56
CA MET A 189 11.78 10.48 0.00
C MET A 189 11.78 11.26 -1.32
N VAL A 190 12.73 12.16 -1.53
CA VAL A 190 12.80 12.98 -2.75
C VAL A 190 12.95 12.13 -4.02
N PRO A 191 14.01 11.31 -4.18
CA PRO A 191 14.14 10.44 -5.34
C PRO A 191 13.06 9.35 -5.40
N LEU A 192 12.55 8.84 -4.28
CA LEU A 192 11.47 7.85 -4.28
C LEU A 192 10.14 8.42 -4.80
N PHE A 193 9.81 9.67 -4.45
CA PHE A 193 8.62 10.34 -4.97
C PHE A 193 8.74 10.62 -6.47
N VAL A 194 9.92 11.07 -6.93
CA VAL A 194 10.22 11.24 -8.35
C VAL A 194 10.06 9.91 -9.10
N LEU A 195 10.62 8.84 -8.54
CA LEU A 195 10.57 7.49 -9.09
C LEU A 195 9.14 6.99 -9.25
N ALA A 196 8.34 7.07 -8.19
CA ALA A 196 6.93 6.67 -8.18
C ALA A 196 6.09 7.50 -9.17
N LEU A 197 6.28 8.82 -9.19
CA LEU A 197 5.57 9.71 -10.11
C LEU A 197 5.90 9.37 -11.57
N ARG A 198 7.18 9.14 -11.89
CA ARG A 198 7.60 8.87 -13.28
C ARG A 198 7.18 7.49 -13.76
N ARG A 199 7.37 6.46 -12.93
CA ARG A 199 7.17 5.06 -13.33
C ARG A 199 5.75 4.54 -13.09
N GLY A 200 4.89 5.33 -12.45
CA GLY A 200 3.53 4.94 -12.12
C GLY A 200 3.47 3.98 -10.94
N PRO A 201 2.27 3.55 -10.54
CA PRO A 201 2.05 2.94 -9.23
C PRO A 201 2.70 1.56 -9.11
N ILE A 202 2.63 0.72 -10.14
CA ILE A 202 3.12 -0.67 -10.02
C ILE A 202 4.65 -0.74 -10.06
N LYS A 203 5.26 -0.13 -11.08
CA LYS A 203 6.73 -0.05 -11.17
C LYS A 203 7.32 0.76 -10.02
N GLY A 204 6.62 1.81 -9.59
CA GLY A 204 6.96 2.57 -8.38
C GLY A 204 6.94 1.69 -7.13
N PHE A 205 5.92 0.86 -6.93
CA PHE A 205 5.86 -0.06 -5.78
C PHE A 205 6.98 -1.09 -5.81
N ILE A 206 7.25 -1.70 -6.97
CA ILE A 206 8.37 -2.65 -7.14
C ILE A 206 9.69 -1.96 -6.77
N ALA A 207 9.93 -0.77 -7.29
CA ALA A 207 11.19 -0.06 -7.07
C ALA A 207 11.34 0.45 -5.62
N CYS A 208 10.33 1.14 -5.10
CA CYS A 208 10.37 1.78 -3.78
C CYS A 208 10.15 0.79 -2.64
N GLY A 209 9.12 -0.05 -2.72
CA GLY A 209 8.74 -0.97 -1.64
C GLY A 209 9.57 -2.24 -1.63
N ILE A 210 9.69 -2.91 -2.79
CA ILE A 210 10.40 -4.20 -2.85
C ILE A 210 11.91 -3.97 -2.91
N VAL A 211 12.42 -3.27 -3.94
CA VAL A 211 13.87 -3.18 -4.15
C VAL A 211 14.53 -2.26 -3.12
N TYR A 212 14.09 -1.00 -3.03
CA TYR A 212 14.66 -0.05 -2.06
C TYR A 212 14.35 -0.44 -0.62
N GLY A 213 13.12 -0.88 -0.32
CA GLY A 213 12.76 -1.36 1.00
C GLY A 213 13.59 -2.57 1.43
N LEU A 214 13.79 -3.57 0.56
CA LEU A 214 14.63 -4.72 0.90
C LEU A 214 16.09 -4.31 1.07
N LEU A 215 16.63 -3.48 0.16
CA LEU A 215 17.99 -2.96 0.26
C LEU A 215 18.23 -2.28 1.61
N THR A 216 17.33 -1.40 2.01
CA THR A 216 17.43 -0.63 3.26
C THR A 216 17.25 -1.54 4.48
N CYS A 217 16.35 -2.53 4.43
CA CYS A 217 16.15 -3.50 5.52
C CYS A 217 17.40 -4.34 5.78
N LEU A 218 18.08 -4.75 4.71
CA LEU A 218 19.30 -5.53 4.80
C LEU A 218 20.50 -4.72 5.31
N THR A 219 20.46 -3.38 5.23
CA THR A 219 21.58 -2.51 5.63
C THR A 219 21.38 -1.79 6.96
N ASP A 220 20.14 -1.52 7.36
CA ASP A 220 19.85 -0.63 8.49
C ASP A 220 19.87 -1.35 9.85
N GLY A 221 19.87 -2.69 9.88
CA GLY A 221 20.14 -3.47 11.10
C GLY A 221 18.93 -3.75 12.01
N TYR A 222 17.74 -3.26 11.69
CA TYR A 222 16.50 -3.51 12.47
C TYR A 222 15.90 -4.91 12.30
N GLY A 223 16.50 -5.76 11.46
CA GLY A 223 16.09 -7.15 11.25
C GLY A 223 14.87 -7.33 10.35
N PHE A 224 14.71 -8.54 9.81
CA PHE A 224 13.73 -8.81 8.75
C PHE A 224 12.26 -8.72 9.22
N ALA A 225 11.99 -8.82 10.53
CA ALA A 225 10.65 -8.67 11.09
C ALA A 225 10.04 -7.28 10.83
N SER A 226 10.87 -6.25 10.70
CA SER A 226 10.46 -4.88 10.37
C SER A 226 10.13 -4.69 8.88
N TYR A 227 10.55 -5.62 8.02
CA TYR A 227 10.39 -5.50 6.57
C TYR A 227 8.95 -5.22 6.10
N PRO A 228 7.91 -5.94 6.56
CA PRO A 228 6.56 -5.75 6.02
C PRO A 228 6.02 -4.33 6.22
N PHE A 229 6.28 -3.74 7.39
CA PHE A 229 5.65 -2.49 7.80
C PHE A 229 6.52 -1.27 7.53
N ASP A 230 7.77 -1.27 8.00
CA ASP A 230 8.64 -0.09 7.88
C ASP A 230 9.28 0.04 6.50
N TYR A 231 9.51 -1.08 5.82
CA TYR A 231 10.25 -1.09 4.56
C TYR A 231 9.34 -1.28 3.35
N LEU A 232 8.56 -2.37 3.32
CA LEU A 232 7.68 -2.68 2.20
C LEU A 232 6.51 -1.70 2.13
N ILE A 233 5.72 -1.55 3.20
CA ILE A 233 4.64 -0.55 3.26
C ILE A 233 5.23 0.85 3.41
N GLY A 234 6.20 1.03 4.30
CA GLY A 234 6.77 2.35 4.58
C GLY A 234 7.41 3.04 3.38
N PHE A 235 8.13 2.33 2.50
CA PHE A 235 8.66 2.89 1.25
C PHE A 235 7.77 2.62 0.04
N GLY A 236 7.04 1.50 0.02
CA GLY A 236 6.10 1.16 -1.05
C GLY A 236 4.89 2.09 -1.10
N SER A 237 4.51 2.73 0.01
CA SER A 237 3.46 3.75 0.06
C SER A 237 3.70 4.93 -0.89
N THR A 238 4.95 5.23 -1.21
CA THR A 238 5.30 6.29 -2.18
C THR A 238 4.75 6.02 -3.57
N ALA A 239 4.49 4.75 -3.91
CA ALA A 239 3.85 4.33 -5.15
C ALA A 239 2.48 4.96 -5.38
N VAL A 240 1.79 5.40 -4.32
CA VAL A 240 0.48 6.07 -4.45
C VAL A 240 0.56 7.31 -5.32
N ILE A 241 1.68 8.03 -5.30
CA ILE A 241 1.94 9.19 -6.17
C ILE A 241 1.81 8.81 -7.64
N GLY A 242 2.21 7.59 -8.00
CA GLY A 242 2.11 7.06 -9.35
C GLY A 242 0.67 7.01 -9.88
N PHE A 243 -0.35 6.83 -9.04
CA PHE A 243 -1.76 6.87 -9.47
C PHE A 243 -2.19 8.27 -9.96
N PHE A 244 -1.56 9.32 -9.43
CA PHE A 244 -1.84 10.70 -9.79
C PHE A 244 -1.04 11.17 -11.02
N ARG A 245 -0.14 10.33 -11.56
CA ARG A 245 0.66 10.64 -12.74
C ARG A 245 -0.16 11.23 -13.91
N PRO A 246 -1.31 10.66 -14.34
CA PRO A 246 -2.10 11.22 -15.44
C PRO A 246 -2.75 12.57 -15.12
N LEU A 247 -2.93 12.87 -13.83
CA LEU A 247 -3.52 14.12 -13.34
C LEU A 247 -2.45 15.21 -13.16
N ILE A 248 -1.20 14.81 -12.88
CA ILE A 248 -0.05 15.71 -12.70
C ILE A 248 0.59 16.07 -14.05
N PHE A 249 0.78 15.07 -14.93
CA PHE A 249 1.23 15.29 -16.30
C PHE A 249 0.01 15.53 -17.21
N VAL A 250 -0.65 16.66 -16.97
CA VAL A 250 -1.89 17.05 -17.69
C VAL A 250 -1.63 17.11 -19.20
N ASP A 251 -2.30 16.23 -19.94
CA ASP A 251 -2.32 16.25 -21.40
C ASP A 251 -3.20 17.39 -21.94
N GLU A 252 -2.92 17.84 -23.15
CA GLU A 252 -3.67 18.88 -23.85
C GLU A 252 -5.06 18.41 -24.29
N SER A 253 -5.34 17.09 -24.27
CA SER A 253 -6.57 16.49 -24.78
C SER A 253 -7.58 15.98 -23.72
N GLY A 254 -7.36 16.25 -22.43
CA GLY A 254 -8.15 15.68 -21.33
C GLY A 254 -9.20 16.60 -20.68
N ALA A 255 -9.78 16.14 -19.56
CA ALA A 255 -10.75 16.88 -18.74
C ALA A 255 -10.26 18.27 -18.26
N PHE A 256 -8.95 18.48 -18.31
CA PHE A 256 -8.28 19.72 -17.91
C PHE A 256 -7.76 20.54 -19.09
N ALA A 257 -8.14 20.21 -20.33
CA ALA A 257 -7.74 20.94 -21.54
C ALA A 257 -8.16 22.42 -21.51
N LYS A 258 -9.28 22.73 -20.85
CA LYS A 258 -9.84 24.08 -20.68
C LYS A 258 -8.98 25.01 -19.82
N PHE A 259 -8.07 24.48 -19.01
CA PHE A 259 -7.20 25.30 -18.17
C PHE A 259 -6.04 25.84 -19.00
N ASP A 260 -5.69 27.10 -18.75
CA ASP A 260 -4.49 27.70 -19.29
C ASP A 260 -3.23 27.11 -18.66
N LYS A 261 -2.05 27.56 -19.08
CA LYS A 261 -0.77 27.04 -18.60
C LYS A 261 -0.63 27.18 -17.07
N SER A 262 -1.08 28.32 -16.52
CA SER A 262 -1.03 28.60 -15.08
C SER A 262 -1.99 27.70 -14.30
N GLY A 263 -3.22 27.54 -14.78
CA GLY A 263 -4.22 26.65 -14.18
C GLY A 263 -3.77 25.19 -14.17
N LYS A 264 -3.14 24.70 -15.24
CA LYS A 264 -2.58 23.34 -15.30
C LYS A 264 -1.45 23.12 -14.30
N LEU A 265 -0.61 24.14 -14.09
CA LEU A 265 0.49 24.08 -13.12
C LEU A 265 -0.07 24.01 -11.69
N ILE A 266 -1.01 24.89 -11.33
CA ILE A 266 -1.66 24.87 -10.00
C ILE A 266 -2.33 23.52 -9.76
N LEU A 267 -3.04 22.98 -10.76
CA LEU A 267 -3.70 21.70 -10.66
C LEU A 267 -2.70 20.55 -10.40
N ALA A 268 -1.57 20.55 -11.11
CA ALA A 268 -0.51 19.57 -10.90
C ALA A 268 0.10 19.67 -9.50
N GLU A 269 0.34 20.89 -9.00
CA GLU A 269 0.83 21.12 -7.63
C GLU A 269 -0.17 20.63 -6.58
N VAL A 270 -1.47 20.86 -6.78
CA VAL A 270 -2.53 20.33 -5.91
C VAL A 270 -2.49 18.79 -5.89
N PHE A 271 -2.38 18.14 -7.05
CA PHE A 271 -2.29 16.68 -7.08
C PHE A 271 -0.99 16.14 -6.50
N ILE A 272 0.14 16.84 -6.67
CA ILE A 272 1.40 16.53 -5.99
C ILE A 272 1.23 16.62 -4.47
N LEU A 273 0.60 17.69 -3.97
CA LEU A 273 0.33 17.87 -2.55
C LEU A 273 -0.54 16.74 -2.00
N LEU A 274 -1.70 16.50 -2.61
CA LEU A 274 -2.65 15.49 -2.16
C LEU A 274 -2.04 14.08 -2.18
N SER A 275 -1.33 13.74 -3.25
CA SER A 275 -0.71 12.42 -3.39
C SER A 275 0.49 12.22 -2.45
N GLY A 276 1.28 13.26 -2.20
CA GLY A 276 2.37 13.21 -1.23
C GLY A 276 1.89 13.13 0.22
N ILE A 277 0.79 13.83 0.56
CA ILE A 277 0.11 13.67 1.86
C ILE A 277 -0.39 12.22 1.99
N ALA A 278 -1.07 11.68 0.97
CA ALA A 278 -1.56 10.31 1.00
C ALA A 278 -0.43 9.27 1.18
N ALA A 279 0.68 9.42 0.45
CA ALA A 279 1.86 8.56 0.61
C ALA A 279 2.45 8.65 2.02
N THR A 280 2.53 9.86 2.58
CA THR A 280 3.08 10.10 3.93
C THR A 280 2.18 9.50 5.01
N LEU A 281 0.86 9.63 4.88
CA LEU A 281 -0.11 9.03 5.81
C LEU A 281 -0.05 7.49 5.76
N LEU A 282 0.07 6.90 4.57
CA LEU A 282 0.22 5.45 4.42
C LEU A 282 1.55 4.94 5.01
N ARG A 283 2.64 5.68 4.82
CA ARG A 283 3.91 5.39 5.51
C ARG A 283 3.75 5.45 7.03
N MET A 284 3.08 6.49 7.54
CA MET A 284 2.84 6.65 8.97
C MET A 284 1.99 5.52 9.55
N ALA A 285 0.97 5.05 8.80
CA ALA A 285 0.19 3.88 9.19
C ALA A 285 1.07 2.62 9.29
N GLY A 286 1.92 2.37 8.28
CA GLY A 286 2.89 1.26 8.30
C GLY A 286 3.79 1.29 9.55
N SER A 287 4.48 2.40 9.79
CA SER A 287 5.40 2.49 10.93
C SER A 287 4.71 2.53 12.30
N THR A 288 3.45 3.01 12.36
CA THR A 288 2.63 2.92 13.58
C THR A 288 2.31 1.47 13.91
N ILE A 289 1.90 0.67 12.92
CA ILE A 289 1.67 -0.77 13.10
C ILE A 289 2.97 -1.47 13.50
N SER A 290 4.09 -1.12 12.86
CA SER A 290 5.41 -1.65 13.22
C SER A 290 5.75 -1.36 14.69
N SER A 291 5.48 -0.14 15.15
CA SER A 291 5.69 0.28 16.54
C SER A 291 4.83 -0.50 17.54
N MET A 292 3.57 -0.77 17.19
CA MET A 292 2.67 -1.56 18.02
C MET A 292 3.09 -3.03 18.07
N VAL A 293 3.46 -3.61 16.92
CA VAL A 293 3.73 -5.06 16.79
C VAL A 293 5.11 -5.45 17.27
N LEU A 294 6.14 -4.66 16.96
CA LEU A 294 7.54 -5.02 17.23
C LEU A 294 8.08 -4.42 18.53
N TYR A 295 7.51 -3.29 18.95
CA TYR A 295 8.01 -2.53 20.09
C TYR A 295 6.94 -2.35 21.19
N GLU A 296 5.77 -2.97 21.03
CA GLU A 296 4.69 -3.03 22.04
C GLU A 296 4.18 -1.65 22.49
N TYR A 297 4.24 -0.65 21.60
CA TYR A 297 3.67 0.66 21.89
C TYR A 297 2.15 0.63 21.78
N THR A 298 1.46 1.37 22.67
CA THR A 298 0.03 1.67 22.46
C THR A 298 -0.15 2.46 21.16
N PHE A 299 -1.35 2.40 20.57
CA PHE A 299 -1.61 3.12 19.31
C PHE A 299 -1.26 4.62 19.39
N VAL A 300 -1.65 5.28 20.48
CA VAL A 300 -1.39 6.72 20.66
C VAL A 300 0.11 7.00 20.80
N ALA A 301 0.84 6.17 21.56
CA ALA A 301 2.29 6.32 21.71
C ALA A 301 3.03 6.06 20.39
N ALA A 302 2.64 5.00 19.67
CA ALA A 302 3.16 4.67 18.35
C ALA A 302 2.93 5.81 17.35
N LEU A 303 1.70 6.31 17.27
CA LEU A 303 1.37 7.41 16.37
C LEU A 303 2.14 8.69 16.72
N ALA A 304 2.17 9.06 18.01
CA ALA A 304 2.88 10.23 18.48
C ALA A 304 4.38 10.15 18.17
N TYR A 305 5.01 9.00 18.42
CA TYR A 305 6.41 8.76 18.09
C TYR A 305 6.67 8.93 16.59
N ASN A 306 5.90 8.26 15.73
CA ASN A 306 6.08 8.31 14.28
C ASN A 306 5.78 9.70 13.68
N ALA A 307 4.86 10.45 14.27
CA ALA A 307 4.50 11.81 13.85
C ALA A 307 5.64 12.83 14.02
N THR A 308 6.65 12.54 14.83
CA THR A 308 7.77 13.47 15.06
C THR A 308 8.73 13.60 13.88
N TYR A 309 8.81 12.59 12.99
CA TYR A 309 9.76 12.60 11.84
C TYR A 309 9.15 12.27 10.49
N ILE A 310 8.12 11.41 10.41
CA ILE A 310 7.54 10.98 9.13
C ILE A 310 6.93 12.16 8.36
N PRO A 311 6.10 13.04 8.97
CA PRO A 311 5.52 14.19 8.28
C PRO A 311 6.57 15.14 7.69
N LEU A 312 7.67 15.38 8.40
CA LEU A 312 8.77 16.23 7.92
C LEU A 312 9.47 15.61 6.72
N SER A 313 9.72 14.29 6.75
CA SER A 313 10.32 13.57 5.62
C SER A 313 9.42 13.61 4.38
N GLY A 314 8.11 13.42 4.58
CA GLY A 314 7.11 13.53 3.52
C GLY A 314 7.02 14.95 2.95
N LEU A 315 7.06 15.97 3.81
CA LEU A 315 7.05 17.38 3.42
C LEU A 315 8.23 17.73 2.52
N PHE A 316 9.45 17.29 2.85
CA PHE A 316 10.61 17.50 1.98
C PHE A 316 10.44 16.82 0.62
N GLY A 317 9.86 15.61 0.58
CA GLY A 317 9.49 14.93 -0.65
C GLY A 317 8.51 15.75 -1.50
N VAL A 318 7.45 16.28 -0.89
CA VAL A 318 6.44 17.11 -1.57
C VAL A 318 7.05 18.40 -2.13
N ILE A 319 7.78 19.15 -1.29
CA ILE A 319 8.41 20.42 -1.69
C ILE A 319 9.37 20.18 -2.86
N ALA A 320 10.20 19.14 -2.77
CA ALA A 320 11.12 18.80 -3.84
C ALA A 320 10.39 18.40 -5.13
N LEU A 321 9.31 17.61 -5.03
CA LEU A 321 8.55 17.19 -6.20
C LEU A 321 7.84 18.37 -6.89
N MET A 322 7.32 19.32 -6.11
CA MET A 322 6.78 20.58 -6.64
C MET A 322 7.86 21.40 -7.34
N ALA A 323 9.02 21.59 -6.70
CA ALA A 323 10.14 22.33 -7.29
C ALA A 323 10.67 21.67 -8.58
N LEU A 324 10.65 20.33 -8.63
CA LEU A 324 11.08 19.54 -9.78
C LEU A 324 9.99 19.35 -10.84
N TYR A 325 8.75 19.81 -10.61
CA TYR A 325 7.64 19.57 -11.53
C TYR A 325 7.97 20.02 -12.96
N VAL A 326 8.42 21.27 -13.14
CA VAL A 326 8.73 21.82 -14.47
C VAL A 326 9.85 21.01 -15.16
N PRO A 327 11.02 20.75 -14.55
CA PRO A 327 12.00 19.82 -15.10
C PRO A 327 11.44 18.44 -15.45
N LEU A 328 10.63 17.85 -14.57
CA LEU A 328 10.04 16.53 -14.78
C LEU A 328 9.10 16.48 -15.97
N THR A 329 8.30 17.53 -16.20
CA THR A 329 7.45 17.60 -17.42
C THR A 329 8.28 17.62 -18.70
N LYS A 330 9.44 18.28 -18.70
CA LYS A 330 10.35 18.29 -19.86
C LYS A 330 10.95 16.91 -20.11
N ILE A 331 11.36 16.23 -19.05
CA ILE A 331 11.87 14.85 -19.13
C ILE A 331 10.77 13.92 -19.63
N GLU A 332 9.54 14.05 -19.12
CA GLU A 332 8.41 13.20 -19.53
C GLU A 332 8.07 13.39 -21.01
N LYS A 333 8.08 14.63 -21.51
CA LYS A 333 7.86 14.91 -22.95
C LYS A 333 8.98 14.34 -23.83
N ARG A 334 10.24 14.39 -23.37
CA ARG A 334 11.40 13.93 -24.14
C ARG A 334 11.58 12.41 -24.08
N TYR A 335 11.23 11.81 -22.94
CA TYR A 335 11.37 10.39 -22.64
C TYR A 335 10.07 9.85 -22.02
N PRO A 336 9.00 9.73 -22.82
CA PRO A 336 7.70 9.27 -22.36
C PRO A 336 7.78 7.81 -21.90
N VAL A 337 7.23 7.54 -20.72
CA VAL A 337 7.22 6.18 -20.14
C VAL A 337 6.18 5.27 -20.82
N ASP A 338 5.11 5.83 -21.37
CA ASP A 338 4.03 5.09 -22.02
C ASP A 338 4.26 4.79 -23.51
N ALA A 339 5.32 5.34 -24.13
CA ALA A 339 5.56 5.18 -25.56
C ALA A 339 5.87 3.73 -25.98
N ILE A 340 6.28 2.87 -25.05
CA ILE A 340 6.52 1.45 -25.32
C ILE A 340 5.18 0.69 -25.52
N ARG A 341 4.06 1.21 -24.98
CA ARG A 341 2.75 0.54 -25.07
C ARG A 341 2.08 0.67 -26.44
N LYS A 342 2.34 1.76 -27.17
CA LYS A 342 1.78 1.95 -28.51
C LYS A 342 2.43 1.06 -29.56
N ILE A 343 3.70 0.67 -29.37
CA ILE A 343 4.45 -0.17 -30.33
C ILE A 343 4.02 -1.64 -30.26
N SER A 344 3.34 -2.09 -29.19
CA SER A 344 2.89 -3.48 -29.04
C SER A 344 1.39 -3.69 -29.32
N GLN A 345 0.68 -2.66 -29.80
CA GLN A 345 -0.72 -2.75 -30.21
C GLN A 345 -0.91 -2.54 -31.73
N GLU A 346 0.18 -2.39 -32.47
CA GLU A 346 0.27 -2.54 -33.93
C GLU A 346 0.97 -3.87 -34.25
#